data_AF-A0A5S4T8S9-F1
#
_entry.id   AF-A0A5S4T8S9-F1
#
_cell.length_a   1.000
_cell.length_b   1.000
_cell.length_c   1.000
_cell.angle_alpha   90.00
_cell.angle_beta   90.00
_cell.angle_gamma   90.00
#
_symmetry.space_group_name_H-M   'P 1'
#
loop_
_entity.id
_entity.type
_entity.pdbx_description
1 polymer ?
#
loop_
_entity_poly.entity_id
_entity_poly.type
_entity_poly.pdbx_seq_one_letter_code
_entity_poly.pdbx_strand_id
1 'polypeptide(L)'
;YNAIAPAEVDMVLFDDDDLKRATVVVPDSKLSLAIGRRGQNVRLAAHLTGYRIDIKSASDYDRFEAEKEAAMAMEESIADDSAANEEV
;
A
#
# COMPACT_ATOMS: atom_id res chain seq x y z
N TYR A 1 20.47 -0.79 14.47
CA TYR A 1 20.00 -2.09 13.95
C TYR A 1 18.72 -2.48 14.67
N ASN A 2 17.68 -2.83 13.90
CA ASN A 2 16.30 -3.17 14.30
C ASN A 2 15.39 -2.03 14.79
N ALA A 3 14.84 -1.26 13.86
CA ALA A 3 13.66 -0.42 14.11
C ALA A 3 12.33 -1.21 14.08
N ILE A 4 12.35 -2.52 13.73
CA ILE A 4 11.16 -3.34 13.44
C ILE A 4 11.15 -4.75 14.10
N ALA A 5 12.17 -5.20 14.83
CA ALA A 5 12.11 -6.57 15.38
C ALA A 5 11.13 -6.67 16.57
N PRO A 6 10.15 -7.60 16.61
CA PRO A 6 9.97 -8.82 15.81
C PRO A 6 8.61 -8.86 15.06
N ALA A 7 8.29 -7.86 14.24
CA ALA A 7 7.19 -8.00 13.30
C ALA A 7 7.73 -8.69 12.04
N GLU A 8 7.33 -9.95 11.81
CA GLU A 8 7.47 -10.54 10.48
C GLU A 8 6.57 -9.72 9.55
N VAL A 9 7.20 -9.10 8.56
CA VAL A 9 6.54 -8.28 7.55
C VAL A 9 6.34 -9.18 6.34
N ASP A 10 5.13 -9.23 5.79
CA ASP A 10 4.84 -10.07 4.63
C ASP A 10 5.37 -9.42 3.35
N MET A 11 5.18 -8.10 3.22
CA MET A 11 5.59 -7.38 2.00
C MET A 11 5.85 -5.89 2.28
N VAL A 12 6.79 -5.30 1.52
CA VAL A 12 7.01 -3.85 1.50
C VAL A 12 7.02 -3.39 0.05
N LEU A 13 6.11 -2.47 -0.28
CA LEU A 13 6.04 -1.79 -1.56
C LEU A 13 6.64 -0.40 -1.41
N PHE A 14 7.61 -0.09 -2.25
CA PHE A 14 8.18 1.24 -2.35
C PHE A 14 7.58 1.93 -3.57
N ASP A 15 7.07 3.14 -3.36
CA ASP A 15 6.57 3.99 -4.43
C ASP A 15 7.71 4.93 -4.84
N ASP A 16 8.34 4.62 -5.97
CA ASP A 16 9.50 5.37 -6.50
C ASP A 16 9.08 6.66 -7.22
N ASP A 17 7.79 6.86 -7.48
CA ASP A 17 7.23 8.09 -8.06
C ASP A 17 7.15 9.21 -7.00
N ASP A 18 8.29 9.88 -6.78
CA ASP A 18 8.53 11.22 -6.18
C ASP A 18 8.01 11.48 -4.73
N LEU A 19 7.15 10.61 -4.18
CA LEU A 19 6.38 10.86 -2.96
C LEU A 19 6.97 10.26 -1.68
N LYS A 20 8.15 9.62 -1.77
CA LYS A 20 8.82 8.92 -0.66
C LYS A 20 7.82 8.15 0.19
N ARG A 21 6.97 7.35 -0.45
CA ARG A 21 5.97 6.51 0.23
C ARG A 21 6.43 5.07 0.24
N ALA A 22 6.24 4.42 1.40
CA ALA A 22 6.46 3.01 1.58
C ALA A 22 5.19 2.42 2.18
N THR A 23 4.59 1.45 1.49
CA THR A 23 3.44 0.70 2.00
C THR A 23 3.94 -0.63 2.52
N VAL A 24 3.61 -0.93 3.76
CA VAL A 24 4.07 -2.13 4.48
C VAL A 24 2.85 -2.98 4.76
N VAL A 25 2.85 -4.21 4.24
CA VAL A 25 1.79 -5.19 4.45
C VAL A 25 2.20 -6.13 5.57
N VAL A 26 1.34 -6.25 6.58
CA VAL A 26 1.55 -7.11 7.76
C VAL A 26 0.34 -8.01 8.00
N PRO A 27 0.50 -9.16 8.66
CA PRO A 27 -0.64 -9.97 9.10
C PRO A 27 -1.54 -9.19 10.07
N ASP A 28 -2.86 -9.43 10.03
CA ASP A 28 -3.84 -8.77 10.92
C ASP A 28 -3.47 -8.92 12.41
N SER A 29 -2.91 -10.07 12.79
CA SER A 29 -2.45 -10.36 14.15
C SER A 29 -1.31 -9.47 14.62
N LYS A 30 -0.51 -8.91 13.71
CA LYS A 30 0.68 -8.10 14.00
C LYS A 30 0.51 -6.62 13.65
N LEU A 31 -0.64 -6.20 13.14
CA LEU A 31 -0.93 -4.80 12.80
C LEU A 31 -0.68 -3.85 13.98
N SER A 32 -1.18 -4.20 15.16
CA SER A 32 -1.01 -3.40 16.39
C SER A 32 0.47 -3.28 16.82
N LEU A 33 1.24 -4.36 16.67
CA LEU A 33 2.67 -4.39 16.99
C LEU A 33 3.47 -3.54 16.01
N ALA A 34 3.15 -3.62 14.72
CA ALA A 34 3.79 -2.86 13.65
C ALA A 34 3.55 -1.35 13.80
N ILE A 35 2.33 -0.96 14.18
CA ILE A 35 2.00 0.45 14.49
C ILE A 35 2.72 0.91 15.77
N GLY A 36 2.75 0.03 16.78
CA GLY A 36 3.29 0.32 18.10
C GLY A 36 2.41 1.26 18.93
N ARG A 37 2.75 1.43 20.20
CA ARG A 37 1.95 2.26 21.13
C ARG A 37 1.88 3.69 20.63
N ARG A 38 0.68 4.19 20.34
CA ARG A 38 0.43 5.53 19.78
C ARG A 38 1.17 5.78 18.44
N GLY A 39 1.40 4.75 17.63
CA GLY A 39 2.08 4.92 16.34
C GLY A 39 3.56 5.31 16.47
N GLN A 40 4.20 4.97 17.59
CA GLN A 40 5.60 5.32 17.84
C GLN A 40 6.54 4.63 16.84
N ASN A 41 6.27 3.38 16.48
CA ASN A 41 7.11 2.62 15.56
C ASN A 41 7.02 3.21 14.15
N VAL A 42 5.81 3.52 13.68
CA VAL A 42 5.60 4.17 12.37
C VAL A 42 6.28 5.53 12.31
N ARG A 43 6.12 6.37 13.35
CA ARG A 43 6.75 7.69 13.41
C ARG A 43 8.28 7.61 13.43
N LEU A 44 8.83 6.67 14.20
CA LEU A 44 10.27 6.49 14.26
C LEU A 44 10.82 5.98 12.92
N ALA A 45 10.16 5.00 12.32
CA ALA A 45 10.55 4.47 11.02
C ALA A 45 10.45 5.53 9.92
N ALA A 46 9.41 6.37 9.93
CA ALA A 46 9.28 7.48 8.99
C ALA A 46 10.37 8.54 9.19
N HIS A 47 10.73 8.85 10.44
CA HIS A 47 11.82 9.78 10.74
C HIS A 47 13.19 9.24 10.35
N LEU A 48 13.44 7.94 10.55
CA LEU A 48 14.71 7.28 10.21
C LEU A 48 14.91 7.10 8.71
N THR A 49 13.85 6.77 7.98
CA THR A 49 13.91 6.52 6.53
C THR A 49 13.73 7.81 5.73
N GLY A 50 13.01 8.79 6.27
CA GLY A 50 12.55 9.94 5.51
C GLY A 50 11.40 9.62 4.56
N TYR A 51 10.80 8.43 4.68
CA TYR A 51 9.64 7.99 3.91
C TYR A 51 8.36 8.11 4.76
N ARG A 52 7.24 8.38 4.12
CA ARG A 52 5.92 8.17 4.71
C ARG A 52 5.61 6.69 4.65
N ILE A 53 5.50 6.08 5.83
CA ILE A 53 5.25 4.65 5.97
C ILE A 53 3.78 4.44 6.30
N ASP A 54 3.07 3.78 5.39
CA ASP A 54 1.69 3.35 5.59
C ASP A 54 1.68 1.85 5.88
N ILE A 55 1.03 1.45 6.97
CA ILE A 55 0.92 0.04 7.37
C ILE A 55 -0.50 -0.42 7.09
N LYS A 56 -0.63 -1.48 6.29
CA LYS A 56 -1.90 -2.12 5.96
C LYS A 56 -1.85 -3.58 6.39
N SER A 57 -3.01 -4.13 6.74
CA SER A 57 -3.08 -5.57 6.97
C SER A 57 -3.17 -6.33 5.64
N ALA A 58 -2.81 -7.62 5.65
CA ALA A 58 -2.94 -8.48 4.47
C ALA A 58 -4.38 -8.48 3.93
N SER A 59 -5.37 -8.61 4.82
CA SER A 59 -6.80 -8.55 4.46
C SER A 59 -7.19 -7.21 3.81
N ASP A 60 -6.69 -6.09 4.35
CA ASP A 60 -6.94 -4.77 3.78
C ASP A 60 -6.21 -4.55 2.44
N TYR A 61 -5.03 -5.16 2.29
CA TYR A 61 -4.24 -5.07 1.06
C TYR A 61 -4.88 -5.87 -0.08
N ASP A 62 -5.32 -7.11 0.17
CA ASP A 62 -6.02 -7.93 -0.82
C ASP A 62 -7.28 -7.24 -1.34
N ARG A 63 -8.02 -6.58 -0.45
CA ARG A 63 -9.20 -5.80 -0.83
C ARG A 63 -8.82 -4.58 -1.67
N PHE A 64 -7.76 -3.87 -1.30
CA PHE A 64 -7.29 -2.70 -2.04
C PHE A 64 -6.81 -3.07 -3.45
N GLU A 65 -6.10 -4.18 -3.60
CA GLU A 65 -5.68 -4.69 -4.91
C GLU A 65 -6.88 -5.12 -5.76
N ALA A 66 -7.86 -5.82 -5.18
CA ALA A 66 -9.08 -6.20 -5.89
C ALA A 66 -9.92 -4.98 -6.34
N GLU A 67 -10.03 -3.94 -5.49
CA GLU A 67 -10.70 -2.69 -5.86
C GLU A 67 -9.92 -1.92 -6.94
N LYS A 68 -8.58 -1.92 -6.88
CA LYS A 68 -7.72 -1.31 -7.90
C LYS A 68 -7.80 -2.04 -9.24
N GLU A 69 -7.77 -3.38 -9.23
CA GLU A 69 -7.97 -4.21 -10.43
C GLU A 69 -9.36 -3.98 -11.04
N ALA A 70 -10.41 -3.93 -10.22
CA ALA A 70 -11.75 -3.64 -10.70
C ALA A 70 -11.87 -2.22 -11.29
N ALA A 71 -11.26 -1.21 -10.65
CA ALA A 71 -11.23 0.16 -11.16
C ALA A 71 -10.45 0.27 -12.48
N MET A 72 -9.30 -0.40 -12.58
CA MET A 72 -8.48 -0.41 -13.79
C MET A 72 -9.18 -1.16 -14.94
N ALA A 73 -9.86 -2.27 -14.65
CA ALA A 73 -10.67 -3.00 -15.64
C ALA A 73 -11.88 -2.19 -16.13
N MET A 74 -12.52 -1.40 -15.25
CA MET A 74 -13.56 -0.46 -15.66
C MET A 74 -12.99 0.65 -16.56
N GLU A 75 -11.83 1.21 -16.22
CA GLU A 75 -11.18 2.25 -17.01
C GLU A 75 -10.73 1.75 -18.40
N GLU A 76 -10.23 0.51 -18.47
CA GLU A 76 -9.88 -0.15 -19.73
C GLU A 76 -11.13 -0.42 -20.61
N SER A 77 -12.27 -0.79 -20.00
CA SER A 77 -13.53 -0.96 -20.74
C SER A 77 -14.12 0.35 -21.29
N ILE A 78 -13.88 1.48 -20.61
CA ILE A 78 -14.32 2.81 -21.05
C ILE A 78 -13.43 3.32 -22.21
N ALA A 79 -12.15 2.95 -22.22
CA ALA A 79 -11.25 3.30 -23.32
C ALA A 79 -11.62 2.59 -24.64
N ASP A 80 -12.03 1.32 -24.58
CA ASP A 80 -12.43 0.53 -25.77
C ASP A 80 -13.72 1.05 -26.43
N ASP A 81 -14.70 1.50 -25.64
CA ASP A 81 -15.99 2.00 -26.13
C ASP A 81 -15.86 3.39 -26.81
N SER A 82 -14.80 4.15 -26.51
CA SER A 82 -14.55 5.45 -27.13
C SER A 82 -13.94 5.37 -28.54
N ALA A 83 -13.26 4.27 -28.88
CA ALA A 83 -12.65 4.09 -30.19
C ALA A 83 -13.66 3.66 -31.28
N ALA A 84 -14.84 3.17 -30.88
CA ALA A 84 -15.86 2.67 -31.80
C ALA A 84 -16.82 3.75 -32.36
N ASN A 85 -16.72 5.01 -31.92
CA ASN A 85 -17.67 6.07 -32.29
C ASN A 85 -17.07 7.19 -33.16
N GLU A 86 -15.93 6.94 -33.83
CA GLU A 86 -15.30 7.88 -34.80
C GLU A 86 -15.24 7.31 -36.24
N GLU A 87 -16.16 6.40 -36.59
CA GLU A 87 -16.43 6.00 -37.99
C GLU A 87 -17.94 6.08 -38.29
N VAL A 88 -18.49 7.29 -38.40
CA VAL A 88 -19.73 7.56 -39.18
C VAL A 88 -19.64 8.92 -39.87
#